data_AF-J9G1T4-F1
#
_entry.id   AF-J9G1T4-F1
#
_cell.length_a   1.000
_cell.length_b   1.000
_cell.length_c   1.000
_cell.angle_alpha   90.00
_cell.angle_beta   90.00
_cell.angle_gamma   90.00
#
_symmetry.space_group_name_H-M   'P 1'
#
loop_
_entity.id
_entity.type
_entity.pdbx_description
1 polymer ?
#
loop_
_entity_poly.entity_id
_entity_poly.type
_entity_poly.pdbx_seq_one_letter_code
_entity_poly.pdbx_strand_id
1 'polypeptide(L)' 'MLRDITIGQYYPVNSILHRLDPRVKFIGTFMFLISLFVANDFWGYALATVFLVAIVA' A
#
# COMPACT_ATOMS: atom_id res chain seq x y z
N MET A 1 7.64 4.00 25.92
CA MET A 1 7.15 3.59 24.60
C MET A 1 7.22 4.72 23.57
N LEU A 2 6.70 5.93 23.81
CA LEU A 2 6.88 7.07 22.88
C LEU A 2 8.31 7.66 22.84
N ARG A 3 9.19 7.28 23.78
CA ARG A 3 10.58 7.78 23.88
C ARG A 3 11.62 6.90 23.18
N ASP A 4 11.23 5.73 22.69
CA ASP A 4 12.13 4.72 22.11
C ASP A 4 11.87 4.47 20.61
N ILE A 5 11.05 5.33 19.98
CA ILE A 5 10.76 5.26 18.55
C ILE A 5 11.83 6.04 17.82
N THR A 6 12.64 5.34 17.04
CA THR A 6 13.59 5.95 16.11
C THR A 6 12.82 6.64 14.99
N ILE A 7 12.76 7.96 15.05
CA ILE A 7 12.09 8.80 14.04
C ILE A 7 12.78 8.58 12.68
N GLY A 8 11.99 8.26 11.66
CA GLY A 8 12.49 8.00 10.30
C GLY A 8 12.65 6.53 9.94
N GLN A 9 12.31 5.59 10.83
CA GLN A 9 12.19 4.18 10.47
C GLN A 9 10.82 3.86 9.85
N TYR A 10 10.80 2.93 8.89
CA TYR A 10 9.56 2.35 8.39
C TYR A 10 8.91 1.47 9.46
N TYR A 11 7.60 1.30 9.36
CA TYR A 11 6.88 0.39 10.26
C TYR A 11 7.36 -1.06 10.00
N PRO A 12 7.85 -1.78 11.02
CA PRO A 12 8.43 -3.10 10.82
C PRO A 12 7.32 -4.15 10.70
N VAL A 13 6.80 -4.35 9.49
CA VAL A 13 5.80 -5.37 9.16
C VAL A 13 6.28 -6.24 8.00
N ASN A 14 5.97 -7.53 8.06
CA ASN A 14 6.28 -8.51 7.03
C ASN A 14 5.12 -8.64 6.02
N SER A 15 4.85 -7.59 5.25
CA SER A 15 3.82 -7.64 4.20
C SER A 15 4.41 -7.99 2.83
N ILE A 16 3.54 -8.36 1.87
CA ILE A 16 3.93 -8.57 0.48
C ILE A 16 4.60 -7.31 -0.09
N LEU A 17 4.02 -6.13 0.18
CA LEU A 17 4.59 -4.86 -0.26
C LEU A 17 6.00 -4.65 0.29
N HIS A 18 6.28 -5.03 1.54
CA HIS A 18 7.60 -4.83 2.13
C HIS A 18 8.67 -5.70 1.47
N ARG A 19 8.30 -6.86 0.92
CA ARG A 19 9.21 -7.82 0.27
C ARG A 19 9.50 -7.55 -1.20
N LEU A 20 8.68 -6.73 -1.86
CA LEU A 20 8.86 -6.39 -3.28
C LEU A 20 10.08 -5.49 -3.52
N ASP A 21 10.60 -5.51 -4.75
CA ASP A 21 11.65 -4.59 -5.17
C ASP A 21 11.16 -3.12 -5.09
N PRO A 22 12.01 -2.16 -4.66
CA PRO A 22 11.61 -0.76 -4.48
C PRO A 22 10.95 -0.11 -5.71
N ARG A 23 11.39 -0.49 -6.92
CA ARG A 23 10.83 0.02 -8.19
C ARG A 23 9.37 -0.40 -8.37
N VAL A 24 9.05 -1.66 -8.02
CA VAL A 24 7.69 -2.20 -8.13
C VAL A 24 6.76 -1.52 -7.12
N LYS A 25 7.24 -1.25 -5.89
CA LYS A 25 6.46 -0.52 -4.89
C LYS A 25 6.10 0.88 -5.38
N PHE A 26 7.06 1.59 -5.97
CA PHE A 26 6.86 2.95 -6.44
C PHE A 26 5.85 2.98 -7.60
N ILE A 27 6.10 2.20 -8.65
CA ILE A 27 5.21 2.13 -9.82
C ILE A 27 3.82 1.61 -9.42
N GLY A 28 3.75 0.58 -8.58
CA GLY A 28 2.49 0.01 -8.10
C GLY A 28 1.67 1.00 -7.28
N THR A 29 2.31 1.82 -6.43
CA THR A 29 1.62 2.88 -5.69
C THR A 29 1.05 3.94 -6.64
N PHE A 30 1.81 4.35 -7.65
CA PHE A 30 1.32 5.28 -8.68
C PHE A 30 0.14 4.72 -9.47
N MET A 31 0.22 3.46 -9.91
CA MET A 31 -0.89 2.80 -10.61
C MET A 31 -2.13 2.66 -9.74
N PHE A 32 -1.96 2.32 -8.45
CA PHE A 32 -3.07 2.24 -7.51
C PHE A 32 -3.77 3.59 -7.36
N LEU A 33 -3.01 4.68 -7.21
CA LEU A 33 -3.57 6.04 -7.15
C LEU A 33 -4.36 6.39 -8.41
N ILE A 34 -3.82 6.11 -9.60
CA ILE A 34 -4.52 6.34 -10.87
C ILE A 34 -5.83 5.54 -10.93
N SER A 35 -5.82 4.29 -10.47
CA SER A 35 -7.01 3.43 -10.51
C SER A 35 -8.20 4.00 -9.73
N LEU A 36 -7.96 4.75 -8.65
CA LEU A 36 -9.01 5.38 -7.85
C LEU A 36 -9.74 6.51 -8.59
N PHE A 37 -9.09 7.15 -9.57
CA PHE A 37 -9.71 8.17 -10.42
C PHE A 37 -10.44 7.57 -11.63
N VAL A 38 -10.13 6.32 -11.99
CA VAL A 38 -10.78 5.60 -13.09
C VAL A 38 -12.05 4.89 -12.63
N ALA A 39 -12.06 4.40 -11.39
CA ALA A 39 -13.23 3.76 -10.80
C ALA A 39 -14.36 4.77 -10.57
N ASN A 40 -15.57 4.45 -11.06
CA ASN A 40 -16.78 5.28 -10.87
C ASN A 40 -17.92 4.57 -10.13
N ASP A 41 -17.71 3.31 -9.73
CA ASP A 41 -18.72 2.46 -9.11
C ASP A 41 -18.22 1.85 -7.79
N PHE A 42 -19.15 1.53 -6.89
CA PHE A 42 -18.87 0.92 -5.59
C PHE A 42 -17.97 -0.32 -5.68
N TRP A 43 -18.21 -1.17 -6.69
CA TRP A 43 -17.43 -2.40 -6.90
C TRP A 43 -15.96 -2.13 -7.25
N GLY A 44 -15.66 -1.04 -7.96
CA GLY A 44 -14.28 -0.66 -8.27
C GLY A 44 -13.50 -0.31 -7.01
N TYR A 45 -14.11 0.45 -6.10
CA TYR A 45 -13.52 0.78 -4.80
C TYR A 45 -13.44 -0.42 -3.86
N ALA A 46 -14.41 -1.33 -3.90
CA ALA A 46 -14.35 -2.58 -3.15
C ALA A 46 -13.14 -3.44 -3.59
N LEU A 47 -12.94 -3.60 -4.90
CA LEU A 47 -11.79 -4.31 -5.46
C LEU A 47 -10.46 -3.65 -5.07
N ALA A 48 -10.37 -2.32 -5.19
CA ALA A 48 -9.18 -1.57 -4.78
C ALA A 48 -8.86 -1.77 -3.28
N THR A 49 -9.89 -1.81 -2.44
CA THR A 49 -9.75 -2.02 -0.99
C THR A 49 -9.23 -3.43 -0.69
N VAL A 50 -9.80 -4.47 -1.32
CA VAL A 50 -9.35 -5.85 -1.16
C VAL A 50 -7.90 -6.00 -1.59
N PHE A 51 -7.52 -5.39 -2.72
CA PHE A 51 -6.15 -5.38 -3.21
C PHE A 51 -5.18 -4.72 -2.21
N LEU A 52 -5.55 -3.56 -1.66
CA LEU A 52 -4.75 -2.86 -0.65
C LEU A 52 -4.51 -3.72 0.58
N VAL A 53 -5.59 -4.30 1.13
CA VAL A 53 -5.50 -5.17 2.32
C VAL A 53 -4.60 -6.37 2.02
N ALA A 54 -4.76 -7.03 0.88
CA ALA A 54 -3.95 -8.19 0.52
C ALA A 54 -2.44 -7.89 0.41
N ILE A 55 -2.08 -6.68 -0.03
CA ILE A 55 -0.68 -6.29 -0.24
C ILE A 55 -0.01 -5.77 1.06
N VAL A 56 -0.80 -5.17 1.95
CA VAL A 56 -0.34 -4.55 3.19
C VAL A 56 -0.43 -5.49 4.39
N ALA A 57 -1.35 -6.46 4.39
CA ALA A 57 -1.41 -7.55 5.38
C ALA A 57 -0.13 -8.41 5.32
#